data_AF-A0A0L0NQ54-F1
#
_entry.id   AF-A0A0L0NQ54-F1
#
_cell.length_a   1.000
_cell.length_b   1.000
_cell.length_c   1.000
_cell.angle_alpha   90.00
_cell.angle_beta   90.00
_cell.angle_gamma   90.00
#
_symmetry.space_group_name_H-M   'P 1'
#
loop_
_entity.id
_entity.type
_entity.pdbx_description
1 polymer ?
#
loop_
_entity_poly.entity_id
_entity_poly.type
_entity_poly.pdbx_seq_one_letter_code
_entity_poly.pdbx_strand_id
1 'polypeptide(L)'
;MPPRTQIKEINSDADSKMLPTSRSANKARNAVAIAAQQEILSKHIHSNGPNDKPKIDALDFTTLNVSSLNKYNRKYALNLPAIRTLNEDILLSALGKKTYSSKRLTQEHKISKPEIASHCQKHFMASPCRENEIISNFLYKVKNEDKEFKLTF
;
A
#
# COMPACT_ATOMS: atom_id res chain seq x y z
N MET A 1 42.99 -25.64 15.59
CA MET A 1 43.27 -24.35 14.92
C MET A 1 43.35 -24.59 13.42
N PRO A 2 42.41 -24.09 12.61
CA PRO A 2 42.47 -24.25 11.16
C PRO A 2 43.47 -23.26 10.53
N PRO A 3 44.09 -23.59 9.38
CA PRO A 3 45.16 -22.81 8.77
C PRO A 3 44.65 -21.54 8.07
N ARG A 4 45.47 -20.50 8.16
CA ARG A 4 45.31 -19.16 7.58
C ARG A 4 45.41 -19.24 6.05
N THR A 5 44.29 -19.03 5.36
CA THR A 5 44.22 -18.88 3.90
C THR A 5 44.97 -17.61 3.47
N GLN A 6 46.00 -17.78 2.63
CA GLN A 6 46.69 -16.68 1.98
C GLN A 6 45.82 -16.16 0.83
N ILE A 7 45.37 -14.91 0.95
CA ILE A 7 44.72 -14.18 -0.13
C ILE A 7 45.82 -13.88 -1.15
N LYS A 8 45.76 -14.54 -2.31
CA LYS A 8 46.58 -14.25 -3.47
C LYS A 8 46.02 -12.98 -4.11
N GLU A 9 46.67 -11.85 -3.89
CA GLU A 9 46.33 -10.61 -4.58
C GLU A 9 46.54 -10.81 -6.09
N ILE A 10 45.44 -10.71 -6.83
CA ILE A 10 45.47 -10.68 -8.29
C ILE A 10 45.85 -9.25 -8.66
N ASN A 11 47.15 -9.01 -8.80
CA ASN A 11 47.64 -7.83 -9.51
C ASN A 11 47.13 -7.93 -10.96
N SER A 12 46.15 -7.10 -11.28
CA SER A 12 45.69 -6.87 -12.65
C SER A 12 46.75 -6.03 -13.36
N ASP A 13 47.77 -6.69 -13.92
CA ASP A 13 48.59 -6.12 -14.98
C ASP A 13 47.71 -5.92 -16.22
N ALA A 14 47.12 -4.73 -16.33
CA ALA A 14 46.49 -4.23 -17.54
C ALA A 14 47.39 -3.16 -18.17
N ASP A 15 48.63 -3.55 -18.47
CA ASP A 15 49.54 -2.77 -19.31
C ASP A 15 49.07 -2.87 -20.76
N SER A 16 47.96 -2.19 -21.06
CA SER A 16 47.42 -2.10 -22.40
C SER A 16 48.19 -1.01 -23.16
N LYS A 17 49.12 -1.46 -24.02
CA LYS A 17 49.75 -0.64 -25.06
C LYS A 17 48.69 0.24 -25.74
N MET A 18 48.67 1.54 -25.40
CA MET A 18 47.76 2.50 -26.01
C MET A 18 48.22 2.77 -27.44
N LEU A 19 47.62 2.09 -28.42
CA LEU A 19 47.64 2.55 -29.80
C LEU A 19 46.91 3.91 -29.87
N PRO A 20 47.36 4.85 -30.73
CA PRO A 20 46.77 6.18 -30.84
C PRO A 20 45.35 6.05 -31.38
N THR A 21 44.39 5.97 -30.46
CA THR A 21 42.97 5.91 -30.78
C THR A 21 42.54 7.28 -31.29
N SER A 22 41.98 7.30 -32.51
CA SER A 22 41.45 8.52 -33.10
C SER A 22 40.36 9.13 -32.20
N ARG A 23 40.19 10.45 -32.25
CA ARG A 23 39.15 11.17 -31.49
C ARG A 23 37.73 10.59 -31.72
N SER A 24 37.49 9.93 -32.85
CA SER A 24 36.21 9.29 -33.17
C SER A 24 35.97 7.98 -32.40
N ALA A 25 36.99 7.16 -32.17
CA ALA A 25 36.86 5.89 -31.46
C ALA A 25 36.69 6.07 -29.93
N ASN A 26 37.28 7.13 -29.35
CA ASN A 26 37.02 7.51 -27.96
C ASN A 26 35.58 8.03 -27.75
N LYS A 27 35.02 8.74 -28.74
CA LYS A 27 33.62 9.20 -28.71
C LYS A 27 32.63 8.03 -28.74
N ALA A 28 32.91 7.01 -29.56
CA ALA A 28 32.08 5.82 -29.65
C ALA A 28 32.07 5.00 -28.34
N ARG A 29 33.23 4.79 -27.71
CA ARG A 29 33.32 4.09 -26.41
C ARG A 29 32.60 4.83 -25.29
N ASN A 30 32.72 6.16 -25.24
CA ASN A 30 31.98 6.97 -24.27
C ASN A 30 30.46 6.90 -24.51
N ALA A 31 30.00 6.91 -25.76
CA ALA A 31 28.59 6.77 -26.07
C ALA A 31 28.01 5.43 -25.61
N VAL A 32 28.75 4.33 -25.79
CA VAL A 32 28.35 2.99 -25.30
C VAL A 32 28.31 2.94 -23.77
N ALA A 33 29.30 3.52 -23.09
CA ALA A 33 29.32 3.58 -21.63
C ALA A 33 28.16 4.41 -21.06
N ILE A 34 27.82 5.53 -21.71
CA ILE A 34 26.67 6.36 -21.34
C ILE A 34 25.35 5.60 -21.56
N ALA A 35 25.21 4.89 -22.67
CA ALA A 35 24.02 4.09 -22.95
C ALA A 35 23.84 2.97 -21.91
N ALA A 36 24.92 2.28 -21.53
CA ALA A 36 24.89 1.26 -20.48
C ALA A 36 24.52 1.85 -19.12
N GLN A 37 25.00 3.04 -18.77
CA GLN A 37 24.59 3.74 -17.56
C GLN A 37 23.09 4.10 -17.58
N GLN A 38 22.58 4.61 -18.70
CA GLN A 38 21.15 4.94 -18.83
C GLN A 38 20.26 3.71 -18.68
N GLU A 39 20.67 2.55 -19.19
CA GLU A 39 19.96 1.28 -19.02
C GLU A 39 19.96 0.80 -17.55
N ILE A 40 21.08 0.98 -16.83
CA ILE A 40 21.14 0.65 -15.40
C ILE A 40 20.25 1.60 -14.60
N LEU A 41 20.26 2.90 -14.91
CA LEU A 41 19.44 3.89 -14.24
C LEU A 41 17.95 3.64 -14.48
N SER A 42 17.52 3.30 -15.69
CA SER A 42 16.09 3.01 -15.96
C SER A 42 15.58 1.74 -15.29
N LYS A 43 16.44 0.73 -15.11
CA LYS A 43 16.07 -0.52 -14.42
C LYS A 43 16.06 -0.41 -12.90
N HIS A 44 16.87 0.48 -12.32
CA HIS A 44 17.07 0.53 -10.86
C HIS A 44 16.56 1.81 -10.20
N ILE A 45 16.34 2.89 -10.95
CA ILE A 45 15.67 4.09 -10.47
C ILE A 45 14.18 3.95 -10.72
N HIS A 46 13.49 3.46 -9.71
CA HIS A 46 12.04 3.52 -9.61
C HIS A 46 11.68 4.92 -9.12
N SER A 47 10.95 5.68 -9.93
CA SER A 47 10.47 7.01 -9.57
C SER A 47 9.61 6.91 -8.31
N ASN A 48 10.06 7.49 -7.18
CA ASN A 48 9.20 7.65 -6.00
C ASN A 48 8.41 8.97 -6.06
N GLY A 49 8.18 9.48 -7.27
CA GLY A 49 7.44 10.71 -7.48
C GLY A 49 6.01 10.60 -6.94
N PRO A 50 5.39 11.72 -6.52
CA PRO A 50 4.00 11.71 -6.03
C PRO A 50 3.00 11.21 -7.09
N ASN A 51 3.35 11.27 -8.37
CA ASN A 51 2.55 10.78 -9.50
C ASN A 51 2.79 9.31 -9.85
N ASP A 52 3.79 8.64 -9.26
CA ASP A 52 4.08 7.22 -9.54
C ASP A 52 3.10 6.29 -8.84
N LYS A 53 2.43 6.77 -7.79
CA LYS A 53 1.39 6.00 -7.11
C LYS A 53 0.13 6.01 -7.99
N PRO A 54 -0.50 4.84 -8.23
CA PRO A 54 -1.77 4.81 -8.93
C PRO A 54 -2.78 5.66 -8.17
N LYS A 55 -3.57 6.44 -8.92
CA LYS A 55 -4.67 7.21 -8.32
C LYS A 55 -5.63 6.24 -7.66
N ILE A 56 -5.87 6.44 -6.37
CA ILE A 56 -6.81 5.63 -5.60
C ILE A 56 -8.21 5.92 -6.16
N ASP A 57 -8.96 4.86 -6.46
CA ASP A 57 -10.34 5.00 -6.89
C ASP A 57 -11.18 5.57 -5.73
N ALA A 58 -11.99 6.58 -6.03
CA ALA A 58 -12.82 7.26 -5.04
C ALA A 58 -13.85 6.32 -4.38
N LEU A 59 -14.20 5.22 -5.05
CA LEU A 59 -15.14 4.21 -4.57
C LEU A 59 -14.47 2.97 -3.95
N ASP A 60 -13.17 3.01 -3.68
CA ASP A 60 -12.48 1.87 -3.08
C ASP A 60 -12.69 1.78 -1.56
N PHE A 61 -13.67 0.98 -1.15
CA PHE A 61 -13.97 0.73 0.26
C PHE A 61 -12.88 -0.07 1.00
N THR A 62 -11.95 -0.72 0.29
CA THR A 62 -10.89 -1.52 0.93
C THR A 62 -9.80 -0.66 1.55
N THR A 63 -9.55 0.51 0.97
CA THR A 63 -8.57 1.50 1.48
C THR A 63 -9.08 2.26 2.69
N LEU A 64 -10.41 2.29 2.91
CA LEU A 64 -11.01 2.98 4.04
C LEU A 64 -10.56 2.42 5.39
N ASN A 65 -10.53 3.29 6.39
CA ASN A 65 -10.22 2.91 7.77
C ASN A 65 -11.35 2.02 8.34
N VAL A 66 -10.97 1.05 9.17
CA VAL A 66 -11.86 0.18 9.97
C VAL A 66 -12.88 1.01 10.76
N SER A 67 -12.46 2.14 11.33
CA SER A 67 -13.36 3.05 12.05
C SER A 67 -14.46 3.63 11.15
N SER A 68 -14.11 4.03 9.92
CA SER A 68 -15.06 4.56 8.94
C SER A 68 -16.07 3.51 8.50
N LEU A 69 -15.62 2.28 8.25
CA LEU A 69 -16.49 1.15 7.90
C LEU A 69 -17.46 0.81 9.04
N ASN A 70 -17.00 0.82 10.29
CA ASN A 70 -17.86 0.62 11.46
C ASN A 70 -18.86 1.76 11.67
N LYS A 71 -18.45 3.02 11.46
CA LYS A 71 -19.35 4.17 11.49
C LYS A 71 -20.44 4.05 10.42
N TYR A 72 -20.08 3.61 9.21
CA TYR A 72 -21.04 3.37 8.14
C TYR A 72 -22.04 2.27 8.52
N ASN A 73 -21.56 1.13 9.02
CA ASN A 73 -22.40 0.02 9.51
C ASN A 73 -23.40 0.51 10.58
N ARG A 74 -22.96 1.32 11.55
CA ARG A 74 -23.82 1.89 12.59
C ARG A 74 -24.82 2.91 12.03
N LYS A 75 -24.38 3.81 11.15
CA LYS A 75 -25.23 4.87 10.58
C LYS A 75 -26.38 4.32 9.75
N TYR A 76 -26.13 3.25 8.99
CA TYR A 76 -27.12 2.61 8.12
C TYR A 76 -27.70 1.33 8.73
N ALA A 77 -27.39 1.04 10.00
CA ALA A 77 -27.89 -0.11 10.75
C ALA A 77 -27.81 -1.45 9.99
N LEU A 78 -26.68 -1.72 9.32
CA LEU A 78 -26.51 -2.92 8.50
C LEU A 78 -26.39 -4.21 9.33
N ASN A 79 -26.26 -4.09 10.65
CA ASN A 79 -26.12 -5.20 11.60
C ASN A 79 -24.99 -6.18 11.23
N LEU A 80 -23.95 -5.68 10.56
CA LEU A 80 -22.81 -6.50 10.18
C LEU A 80 -21.97 -6.81 11.43
N PRO A 81 -21.41 -8.03 11.53
CA PRO A 81 -20.53 -8.39 12.63
C PRO A 81 -19.28 -7.50 12.72
N ALA A 82 -18.63 -7.51 13.89
CA ALA A 82 -17.42 -6.73 14.09
C ALA A 82 -16.27 -7.22 13.19
N ILE A 83 -15.43 -6.26 12.77
CA ILE A 83 -14.24 -6.53 11.96
C ILE A 83 -13.19 -7.20 12.83
N ARG A 84 -12.61 -8.27 12.31
CA ARG A 84 -11.51 -8.99 12.94
C ARG A 84 -10.22 -8.19 12.92
N THR A 85 -9.47 -8.26 14.01
CA THR A 85 -8.13 -7.63 14.11
C THR A 85 -7.03 -8.56 13.64
N LEU A 86 -5.85 -8.00 13.32
CA LEU A 86 -4.69 -8.79 12.91
C LEU A 86 -4.25 -9.80 13.97
N ASN A 87 -4.34 -9.44 15.26
CA ASN A 87 -4.02 -10.36 16.36
C ASN A 87 -4.97 -11.56 16.38
N GLU A 88 -6.24 -11.32 16.10
CA GLU A 88 -7.26 -12.37 16.01
C GLU A 88 -7.01 -13.30 14.81
N ASP A 89 -6.57 -12.76 13.66
CA ASP A 89 -6.15 -13.58 12.52
C ASP A 89 -4.93 -14.44 12.83
N ILE A 90 -3.93 -13.90 13.55
CA ILE A 90 -2.78 -14.69 14.01
C ILE A 90 -3.23 -15.80 14.96
N LEU A 91 -4.17 -15.53 15.88
CA LEU A 91 -4.70 -16.52 16.80
C LEU A 91 -5.53 -17.62 16.10
N LEU A 92 -6.15 -17.31 14.97
CA LEU A 92 -6.88 -18.28 14.16
C LEU A 92 -5.99 -19.04 13.17
N SER A 93 -4.75 -18.57 12.98
CA SER A 93 -3.75 -19.27 12.17
C SER A 93 -3.31 -20.61 12.80
N ALA A 94 -2.54 -21.39 12.04
CA ALA A 94 -1.99 -22.66 12.50
C ALA A 94 -1.17 -22.56 13.79
N LEU A 95 -0.61 -21.37 14.08
CA LEU A 95 0.18 -21.08 15.28
C LEU A 95 -0.70 -20.98 16.53
N GLY A 96 -1.86 -20.33 16.40
CA GLY A 96 -2.75 -20.04 17.53
C GLY A 96 -3.85 -21.07 17.76
N LYS A 97 -4.14 -21.95 16.80
CA LYS A 97 -5.32 -22.87 16.83
C LYS A 97 -5.48 -23.74 18.08
N LYS A 98 -4.38 -24.06 18.79
CA LYS A 98 -4.41 -24.90 20.00
C LYS A 98 -4.57 -24.08 21.29
N THR A 99 -4.47 -22.76 21.21
CA THR A 99 -4.57 -21.86 22.36
C THR A 99 -6.01 -21.75 22.84
N TYR A 100 -6.19 -21.48 24.13
CA TYR A 100 -7.51 -21.21 24.71
C TYR A 100 -8.18 -20.00 24.05
N SER A 101 -7.43 -18.94 23.79
CA SER A 101 -7.92 -17.71 23.15
C SER A 101 -8.49 -17.95 21.75
N SER A 102 -7.88 -18.84 20.97
CA SER A 102 -8.38 -19.21 19.64
C SER A 102 -9.76 -19.90 19.71
N LYS A 103 -9.96 -20.82 20.66
CA LYS A 103 -11.25 -21.51 20.87
C LYS A 103 -12.38 -20.56 21.26
N ARG A 104 -12.09 -19.56 22.10
CA ARG A 104 -13.06 -18.51 22.44
C ARG A 104 -13.39 -17.65 21.23
N LEU A 105 -12.38 -17.24 20.47
CA LEU A 105 -12.55 -16.38 19.31
C LEU A 105 -13.35 -17.06 18.19
N THR A 106 -13.25 -18.38 18.01
CA THR A 106 -14.08 -19.11 17.04
C THR A 106 -15.58 -19.11 17.38
N GLN A 107 -15.95 -18.84 18.63
CA GLN A 107 -17.35 -18.69 19.03
C GLN A 107 -17.89 -17.28 18.72
N GLU A 108 -17.01 -16.30 18.55
CA GLU A 108 -17.39 -14.94 18.19
C GLU A 108 -17.53 -14.83 16.66
N HIS A 109 -18.73 -14.50 16.19
CA HIS A 109 -18.96 -14.20 14.78
C HIS A 109 -18.32 -12.85 14.44
N LYS A 110 -17.12 -12.88 13.86
CA LYS A 110 -16.38 -11.71 13.36
C LYS A 110 -16.01 -11.90 11.90
N ILE A 111 -16.09 -10.83 11.11
CA ILE A 111 -15.86 -10.82 9.66
C ILE A 111 -14.55 -10.14 9.30
N SER A 112 -14.04 -10.44 8.11
CA SER A 112 -12.81 -9.82 7.62
C SER A 112 -13.04 -8.38 7.14
N LYS A 113 -12.00 -7.55 7.14
CA LYS A 113 -12.06 -6.19 6.58
C LYS A 113 -12.54 -6.15 5.11
N PRO A 114 -12.03 -6.99 4.18
CA PRO A 114 -12.49 -6.93 2.78
C PRO A 114 -13.97 -7.34 2.64
N GLU A 115 -14.45 -8.24 3.49
CA GLU A 115 -15.85 -8.68 3.48
C GLU A 115 -16.81 -7.57 3.90
N ILE A 116 -16.53 -6.88 5.02
CA ILE A 116 -17.35 -5.74 5.43
C ILE A 116 -17.30 -4.61 4.38
N ALA A 117 -16.15 -4.40 3.74
CA ALA A 117 -15.98 -3.38 2.71
C ALA A 117 -16.86 -3.70 1.49
N SER A 118 -16.90 -4.97 1.07
CA SER A 118 -17.78 -5.42 0.00
C SER A 118 -19.26 -5.24 0.34
N HIS A 119 -19.68 -5.57 1.57
CA HIS A 119 -21.05 -5.34 2.01
C HIS A 119 -21.42 -3.84 2.03
N CYS A 120 -20.53 -2.99 2.52
CA CYS A 120 -20.72 -1.54 2.53
C CYS A 120 -20.80 -0.99 1.09
N GLN A 121 -19.93 -1.45 0.20
CA GLN A 121 -19.92 -1.04 -1.21
C GLN A 121 -21.23 -1.44 -1.91
N LYS A 122 -21.69 -2.68 -1.73
CA LYS A 122 -22.96 -3.15 -2.28
C LYS A 122 -24.13 -2.31 -1.80
N HIS A 123 -24.19 -2.03 -0.50
CA HIS A 123 -25.22 -1.16 0.07
C HIS A 123 -25.14 0.27 -0.48
N PHE A 124 -23.94 0.83 -0.57
CA PHE A 124 -23.72 2.18 -1.10
C PHE A 124 -24.17 2.30 -2.57
N MET A 125 -23.87 1.30 -3.40
CA MET A 125 -24.31 1.24 -4.80
C MET A 125 -25.83 1.05 -4.96
N ALA A 126 -26.49 0.40 -4.01
CA ALA A 126 -27.94 0.22 -4.01
C ALA A 126 -28.70 1.43 -3.42
N SER A 127 -28.00 2.37 -2.78
CA SER A 127 -28.63 3.49 -2.09
C SER A 127 -29.18 4.51 -3.09
N PRO A 128 -30.49 4.84 -3.05
CA PRO A 128 -31.05 5.86 -3.90
C PRO A 128 -30.47 7.23 -3.55
N CYS A 129 -30.06 7.98 -4.57
CA CYS A 129 -29.40 9.27 -4.43
C CYS A 129 -30.13 10.32 -5.27
N ARG A 130 -30.57 11.42 -4.64
CA ARG A 130 -31.10 12.60 -5.34
C ARG A 130 -30.04 13.69 -5.33
N GLU A 131 -29.53 14.04 -6.51
CA GLU A 131 -28.41 14.97 -6.67
C GLU A 131 -28.63 16.31 -5.95
N ASN A 132 -29.78 16.94 -6.19
CA ASN A 132 -30.12 18.23 -5.58
C ASN A 132 -30.06 18.21 -4.05
N GLU A 133 -30.46 17.10 -3.42
CA GLU A 133 -30.43 16.96 -1.96
C GLU A 133 -29.01 16.74 -1.46
N ILE A 134 -28.22 15.93 -2.16
CA ILE A 134 -26.85 15.60 -1.78
C ILE A 134 -25.96 16.84 -1.85
N ILE A 135 -26.02 17.58 -2.96
CA ILE A 135 -25.19 18.78 -3.15
C ILE A 135 -25.57 19.84 -2.11
N SER A 136 -26.86 20.09 -1.92
CA SER A 136 -27.33 21.11 -0.96
C SER A 136 -26.94 20.75 0.48
N ASN A 137 -27.15 19.51 0.89
CA ASN A 137 -26.79 19.04 2.23
C ASN A 137 -25.28 19.05 2.45
N PHE A 138 -24.49 18.66 1.44
CA PHE A 138 -23.04 18.70 1.49
C PHE A 138 -22.54 20.14 1.68
N LEU A 139 -23.00 21.07 0.83
CA LEU A 139 -22.57 22.47 0.89
C LEU A 139 -22.96 23.13 2.21
N TYR A 140 -24.17 22.82 2.72
CA TYR A 140 -24.62 23.31 4.02
C TYR A 140 -23.73 22.78 5.15
N LYS A 141 -23.44 21.48 5.18
CA LYS A 141 -22.60 20.88 6.22
C LYS A 141 -21.18 21.43 6.21
N VAL A 142 -20.56 21.54 5.04
CA VAL A 142 -19.19 22.07 4.93
C VAL A 142 -19.12 23.55 5.35
N LYS A 143 -20.09 24.37 4.96
CA LYS A 143 -20.11 25.79 5.34
C LYS A 143 -20.43 26.04 6.82
N ASN A 144 -21.10 25.10 7.47
CA ASN A 144 -21.57 25.25 8.85
C ASN A 144 -20.88 24.30 9.84
N GLU A 145 -19.82 23.59 9.42
CA GLU A 145 -19.10 22.61 10.25
C GLU A 145 -18.58 23.21 11.56
N ASP A 146 -18.10 24.45 11.51
CA ASP A 146 -17.58 25.19 12.69
C ASP A 146 -18.67 25.70 13.64
N LYS A 147 -19.94 25.68 13.22
CA LYS A 147 -21.09 26.20 13.99
C LYS A 147 -21.86 25.11 14.73
N GLU A 148 -21.50 23.85 14.53
CA GLU A 148 -22.18 22.73 15.17
C GLU A 148 -21.70 22.59 16.63
N PHE A 149 -22.56 22.97 17.58
CA PHE A 149 -22.27 22.86 19.01
C PHE A 149 -22.18 21.38 19.40
N LYS A 150 -20.97 20.88 19.66
CA LYS A 150 -20.73 19.49 20.07
C LYS A 150 -20.96 19.33 21.57
N LEU A 151 -22.21 19.16 21.99
CA LEU A 151 -22.55 18.45 23.23
C LEU A 151 -22.77 16.98 22.88
N THR A 152 -21.73 16.17 23.03
CA THR A 152 -21.85 14.71 22.95
C THR A 152 -21.61 14.13 24.34
N PHE A 153 -22.68 13.62 24.95
CA PHE A 153 -22.66 12.84 26.19
C PHE A 153 -22.24 11.39 25.92
#